data_AF-A0A3M1G0Q5-F1
#
_entry.id   AF-A0A3M1G0Q5-F1
#
_cell.length_a   1.000
_cell.length_b   1.000
_cell.length_c   1.000
_cell.angle_alpha   90.00
_cell.angle_beta   90.00
_cell.angle_gamma   90.00
#
_symmetry.space_group_name_H-M   'P 1'
#
loop_
_entity.id
_entity.type
_entity.pdbx_description
1 polymer ?
#
loop_
_entity_poly.entity_id
_entity_poly.type
_entity_poly.pdbx_seq_one_letter_code
_entity_poly.pdbx_strand_id
1 'polypeptide(L)' 'MYLFSMKNGKKKLAYGESPEDALEILRIRLTPEEMEQIIPDEYIKINQRKLQQYVHELG' A
#
# COMPACT_ATOMS: atom_id res chain seq x y z
N MET A 1 -8.91 3.77 -0.91
CA MET A 1 -7.63 3.17 -1.33
C MET A 1 -6.59 3.54 -0.31
N TYR A 2 -5.71 2.61 0.01
CA TYR A 2 -4.65 2.79 0.99
C TYR A 2 -3.31 2.64 0.27
N LEU A 3 -2.44 3.63 0.44
CA LEU A 3 -1.05 3.56 -0.01
C LEU A 3 -0.20 3.24 1.20
N PHE A 4 0.38 2.05 1.22
CA PHE A 4 1.32 1.64 2.24
C PHE A 4 2.72 2.04 1.84
N SER A 5 3.47 2.68 2.73
CA SER A 5 4.90 2.92 2.50
C SER A 5 5.68 1.62 2.59
N MET A 6 6.71 1.50 1.75
CA MET A 6 7.69 0.43 1.81
C MET A 6 9.03 0.98 2.27
N LYS A 7 9.82 0.14 2.94
CA LYS A 7 11.19 0.46 3.38
C LYS A 7 12.11 0.87 2.23
N ASN A 8 11.83 0.40 1.01
CA ASN A 8 12.57 0.76 -0.20
C ASN A 8 12.19 2.15 -0.78
N GLY A 9 11.39 2.95 -0.07
CA GLY A 9 10.95 4.29 -0.49
C GLY A 9 9.80 4.31 -1.50
N LYS A 10 9.37 3.15 -1.97
CA LYS A 10 8.17 2.98 -2.82
C LYS A 10 6.91 2.85 -1.98
N LYS A 11 5.76 2.98 -2.62
CA LYS A 11 4.45 2.76 -2.00
C LYS A 11 3.70 1.64 -2.69
N LYS A 12 2.96 0.85 -1.92
CA LYS A 12 2.09 -0.19 -2.44
C LYS A 12 0.64 0.22 -2.30
N LEU A 13 -0.10 0.10 -3.40
CA LEU A 13 -1.50 0.41 -3.45
C LEU A 13 -2.33 -0.81 -3.04
N ALA A 14 -3.21 -0.59 -2.09
CA ALA A 14 -4.14 -1.57 -1.58
C ALA A 14 -5.58 -1.04 -1.59
N TYR A 15 -6.51 -1.97 -1.73
CA TYR A 15 -7.95 -1.72 -1.70
C TYR A 15 -8.50 -2.51 -0.53
N GLY A 16 -9.32 -1.88 0.28
CA GLY A 16 -9.93 -2.47 1.46
C GLY A 16 -10.95 -1.47 2.02
N GLU A 17 -11.88 -1.97 2.80
CA GLU A 17 -12.81 -1.12 3.55
C GLU A 17 -12.04 -0.37 4.66
N SER A 18 -11.18 -1.13 5.36
CA SER A 18 -10.28 -0.67 6.41
C SER A 18 -8.80 -0.82 6.01
N PRO A 19 -7.87 -0.12 6.70
CA PRO A 19 -6.43 -0.33 6.48
C PRO A 19 -6.02 -1.78 6.77
N GLU A 20 -6.67 -2.45 7.73
CA GLU A 20 -6.45 -3.87 8.04
C GLU A 20 -6.83 -4.78 6.86
N ASP A 21 -8.03 -4.62 6.28
CA ASP A 21 -8.44 -5.32 5.06
C ASP A 21 -7.47 -5.08 3.90
N ALA A 22 -7.05 -3.83 3.73
CA ALA A 22 -6.14 -3.45 2.66
C ALA A 22 -4.78 -4.13 2.85
N LEU A 23 -4.28 -4.22 4.08
CA LEU A 23 -3.06 -4.92 4.43
C LEU A 23 -3.20 -6.44 4.24
N GLU A 24 -4.35 -7.02 4.59
CA GLU A 24 -4.64 -8.44 4.39
C GLU A 24 -4.66 -8.80 2.90
N ILE A 25 -5.26 -7.95 2.06
CA ILE A 25 -5.24 -8.11 0.59
C ILE A 25 -3.82 -8.02 0.04
N LEU A 26 -3.00 -7.11 0.57
CA LEU A 26 -1.58 -7.08 0.24
C LEU A 26 -0.89 -8.38 0.64
N ARG A 27 -1.17 -8.92 1.83
CA ARG A 27 -0.58 -10.17 2.32
C ARG A 27 -0.92 -11.38 1.48
N ILE A 28 -2.11 -11.42 0.90
CA ILE A 28 -2.54 -12.49 0.01
C ILE A 28 -1.87 -12.38 -1.37
N ARG A 29 -1.62 -11.14 -1.83
CA ARG A 29 -1.12 -10.87 -3.19
C ARG A 29 0.40 -10.78 -3.28
N LEU A 30 1.04 -10.33 -2.21
CA LEU A 30 2.49 -10.11 -2.14
C LEU A 30 3.20 -11.37 -1.66
N THR A 31 4.46 -11.50 -2.06
CA THR A 31 5.36 -12.47 -1.47
C THR A 31 5.73 -12.05 -0.04
N PRO A 32 6.14 -13.00 0.83
CA PRO A 32 6.61 -12.68 2.17
C PRO A 32 7.74 -11.63 2.16
N GLU A 33 8.60 -11.64 1.15
CA GLU A 33 9.69 -10.65 0.98
C GLU A 33 9.15 -9.24 0.74
N GLU A 34 8.18 -9.06 -0.16
CA GLU A 34 7.55 -7.76 -0.40
C GLU A 34 6.73 -7.31 0.82
N MET A 35 6.08 -8.25 1.52
CA MET A 35 5.33 -7.95 2.74
C MET A 35 6.24 -7.42 3.86
N GLU A 36 7.47 -7.94 3.97
CA GLU A 36 8.44 -7.49 4.97
C GLU A 36 8.96 -6.06 4.69
N GLN A 37 8.87 -5.63 3.44
CA GLN A 37 9.16 -4.26 3.04
C GLN A 37 8.02 -3.30 3.39
N ILE A 38 6.77 -3.76 3.49
CA ILE A 38 5.61 -2.93 3.83
C ILE A 38 5.71 -2.44 5.28
N ILE A 39 5.43 -1.16 5.50
CA ILE A 39 5.31 -0.56 6.82
C ILE A 39 3.81 -0.44 7.14
N PRO A 40 3.22 -1.38 7.90
CA PRO A 40 1.77 -1.40 8.15
C PRO A 40 1.28 -0.21 8.96
N ASP A 41 2.16 0.42 9.73
CA ASP A 41 1.86 1.62 10.53
C ASP A 41 1.86 2.90 9.67
N GLU A 42 2.57 2.87 8.53
CA GLU A 42 2.71 4.03 7.64
C GLU A 42 1.89 3.84 6.37
N TYR A 43 0.65 4.31 6.43
CA TYR A 43 -0.27 4.29 5.31
C TYR A 43 -0.98 5.63 5.12
N ILE A 44 -1.32 5.92 3.87
CA ILE A 44 -2.10 7.11 3.52
C ILE A 44 -3.38 6.65 2.83
N LYS A 45 -4.51 7.02 3.43
CA LYS A 45 -5.82 6.86 2.79
C LYS A 45 -5.95 7.92 1.71
N ILE A 46 -5.94 7.48 0.45
CA ILE A 46 -6.17 8.35 -0.69
C ILE A 46 -7.49 8.04 -1.38
N ASN A 47 -8.07 9.09 -1.97
CA ASN A 47 -9.17 8.96 -2.91
C ASN A 47 -8.62 8.56 -4.28
N GLN A 48 -9.37 7.77 -5.05
CA GLN A 48 -8.97 7.31 -6.39
C GLN A 48 -8.51 8.44 -7.31
N ARG A 49 -9.13 9.64 -7.20
CA ARG A 49 -8.72 10.82 -7.98
C ARG A 49 -7.30 11.30 -7.67
N LYS A 50 -6.81 11.09 -6.44
CA LYS A 50 -5.45 11.44 -6.04
C LYS A 50 -4.42 10.40 -6.47
N LEU A 51 -4.83 9.20 -6.93
CA LEU A 51 -3.91 8.14 -7.33
C LEU A 51 -2.90 8.60 -8.40
N GLN A 52 -3.34 9.42 -9.36
CA GLN A 52 -2.46 9.97 -10.39
C GLN A 52 -1.30 10.79 -9.80
N GLN A 53 -1.48 11.39 -8.62
CA GLN A 53 -0.43 12.13 -7.93
C GLN A 53 0.58 11.20 -7.24
N TYR A 54 0.23 9.94 -6.96
CA TYR A 54 1.11 8.99 -6.27
C TYR A 54 1.62 7.90 -7.20
N VAL A 55 1.19 7.89 -8.48
CA VAL A 55 1.55 6.86 -9.45
C VAL A 55 3.06 6.74 -9.67
N HIS A 56 3.79 7.86 -9.51
CA HIS A 56 5.24 7.91 -9.63
C HIS A 56 5.96 7.35 -8.39
N GLU A 57 5.26 7.21 -7.26
CA GLU A 57 5.77 6.60 -6.03
C GLU A 57 5.40 5.11 -5.93
N LEU A 58 4.56 4.61 -6.84
CA LEU A 58 4.22 3.20 -6.94
C LEU A 58 5.36 2.41 -7.59
N GLY A 59 5.65 1.21 -7.09
CA GLY A 59 6.50 0.30 -7.87
C GLY A 59 6.64 -1.10 -7.36
#